data_AF-A0A2E0XP69-F1
#
_entry.id   AF-A0A2E0XP69-F1
#
_cell.length_a   1.000
_cell.length_b   1.000
_cell.length_c   1.000
_cell.angle_alpha   90.00
_cell.angle_beta   90.00
_cell.angle_gamma   90.00
#
_symmetry.space_group_name_H-M   'P 1'
#
loop_
_entity.id
_entity.type
_entity.pdbx_description
1 polymer ?
#
loop_
_entity_poly.entity_id
_entity_poly.type
_entity_poly.pdbx_seq_one_letter_code
_entity_poly.pdbx_strand_id
1 'polypeptide(L)'
;MINGQVRRYLIWKGDGGWYQLTGGAENGKGATQIWSSPDLEKWTYQKKAIYSSDPGNYWELPDLIPFGKKNALFVGKGNPYWIGEYNPTALTLTSDKDQSQSIDNGNYHSFSTCT
;
A
#
# COMPACT_ATOMS: atom_id res chain seq x y z
N MET A 1 -1.77 -9.40 16.78
CA MET A 1 -1.20 -8.26 17.53
C MET A 1 -0.39 -7.44 16.54
N ILE A 2 -0.65 -6.14 16.41
CA ILE A 2 0.15 -5.24 15.56
C ILE A 2 1.42 -4.92 16.36
N ASN A 3 2.55 -5.51 15.97
CA ASN A 3 3.87 -5.15 16.50
C ASN A 3 4.61 -4.35 15.40
N GLY A 4 4.64 -3.02 15.49
CA GLY A 4 5.46 -2.19 14.61
C GLY A 4 4.91 -0.79 14.38
N GLN A 5 5.80 0.21 14.44
CA GLN A 5 5.54 1.63 14.18
C GLN A 5 4.83 1.81 12.83
N VAL A 6 3.65 2.44 12.77
CA VAL A 6 3.02 2.84 11.50
C VAL A 6 3.67 4.15 11.05
N ARG A 7 4.29 4.16 9.86
CA ARG A 7 5.16 5.28 9.45
C ARG A 7 4.56 6.27 8.45
N ARG A 8 3.42 5.96 7.81
CA ARG A 8 2.67 6.90 6.95
C ARG A 8 1.26 6.39 6.65
N TYR A 9 0.38 7.37 6.40
CA TYR A 9 -0.98 7.19 5.93
C TYR A 9 -1.10 7.73 4.50
N LEU A 10 -1.62 6.93 3.58
CA LEU A 10 -2.21 7.43 2.34
C LEU A 10 -3.72 7.36 2.50
N ILE A 11 -4.42 8.47 2.36
CA ILE A 11 -5.87 8.57 2.53
C ILE A 11 -6.51 8.95 1.19
N TRP A 12 -7.57 8.26 0.80
CA TRP A 12 -8.35 8.59 -0.39
C TRP A 12 -9.85 8.41 -0.16
N LYS A 13 -10.67 9.07 -0.99
CA LYS A 13 -12.12 8.87 -1.03
C LYS A 13 -12.45 7.81 -2.08
N GLY A 14 -13.23 6.80 -1.70
CA GLY A 14 -13.84 5.84 -2.62
C GLY A 14 -15.36 5.79 -2.47
N ASP A 15 -16.00 4.86 -3.17
CA ASP A 15 -17.46 4.73 -3.21
C ASP A 15 -18.08 4.46 -1.82
N GLY A 16 -17.40 3.67 -0.98
CA GLY A 16 -17.87 3.27 0.35
C GLY A 16 -17.50 4.21 1.50
N GLY A 17 -16.80 5.31 1.24
CA GLY A 17 -16.27 6.19 2.31
C GLY A 17 -14.86 6.66 2.05
N TRP A 18 -14.13 6.91 3.12
CA TRP A 18 -12.70 7.19 3.12
C TRP A 18 -11.94 5.91 3.40
N TYR A 19 -10.77 5.79 2.82
CA TYR A 19 -9.88 4.66 3.00
C TYR A 19 -8.48 5.15 3.32
N GLN A 20 -7.74 4.32 4.04
CA GLN A 20 -6.38 4.60 4.46
C GLN A 20 -5.50 3.37 4.29
N LEU A 21 -4.35 3.54 3.66
CA LEU A 21 -3.27 2.55 3.62
C LEU A 21 -2.24 2.88 4.70
N THR A 22 -1.86 1.86 5.45
CA THR A 22 -0.78 1.93 6.44
C THR A 22 0.31 0.95 6.10
N GLY A 23 1.57 1.41 6.16
CA GLY A 23 2.73 0.52 6.07
C GLY A 23 2.87 -0.35 7.31
N GLY A 24 3.37 -1.56 7.14
CA GLY A 24 3.54 -2.49 8.23
C GLY A 24 4.06 -3.85 7.82
N ALA A 25 3.76 -4.83 8.67
CA ALA A 25 4.01 -6.24 8.43
C ALA A 25 2.85 -7.07 8.97
N GLU A 26 2.58 -8.20 8.33
CA GLU A 26 1.63 -9.20 8.78
C GLU A 26 2.30 -10.57 8.75
N ASN A 27 2.26 -11.29 9.87
CA ASN A 27 2.95 -12.58 10.04
C ASN A 27 4.45 -12.51 9.66
N GLY A 28 5.11 -11.40 9.98
CA GLY A 28 6.53 -11.17 9.71
C GLY A 28 6.86 -10.82 8.25
N LYS A 29 5.85 -10.66 7.39
CA LYS A 29 6.00 -10.29 5.98
C LYS A 29 5.54 -8.86 5.76
N GLY A 30 6.30 -8.08 4.99
CA GLY A 30 5.93 -6.72 4.59
C GLY A 30 4.55 -6.70 3.94
N ALA A 31 3.70 -5.78 4.39
CA ALA A 31 2.34 -5.67 3.91
C ALA A 31 1.81 -4.26 4.16
N THR A 32 0.86 -3.83 3.33
CA THR A 32 0.09 -2.62 3.64
C THR A 32 -1.32 -2.98 4.07
N GLN A 33 -1.73 -2.45 5.21
CA GLN A 33 -3.02 -2.69 5.84
C GLN A 33 -4.02 -1.60 5.43
N ILE A 34 -5.29 -1.98 5.23
CA ILE A 34 -6.33 -1.05 4.83
C ILE A 34 -7.30 -0.78 5.97
N TRP A 35 -7.62 0.49 6.15
CA TRP A 35 -8.65 0.99 7.06
C TRP A 35 -9.70 1.74 6.25
N SER A 36 -10.94 1.78 6.74
CA SER A 36 -11.98 2.63 6.17
C SER A 36 -12.63 3.50 7.24
N SER A 37 -13.17 4.63 6.82
CA SER A 37 -13.92 5.54 7.68
C SER A 37 -15.08 6.17 6.92
N PRO A 38 -16.27 6.30 7.52
CA PRO A 38 -17.36 7.07 6.92
C PRO A 38 -17.13 8.59 7.03
N ASP A 39 -16.35 9.04 8.01
CA ASP A 39 -16.33 10.43 8.51
C ASP A 39 -14.92 11.01 8.74
N LEU A 40 -13.85 10.28 8.41
CA LEU A 40 -12.44 10.57 8.73
C LEU A 40 -12.07 10.53 10.22
N GLU A 41 -13.03 10.32 11.12
CA GLU A 41 -12.80 10.28 12.57
C GLU A 41 -12.74 8.84 13.08
N LYS A 42 -13.68 8.00 12.64
CA LYS A 42 -13.80 6.61 13.08
C LYS A 42 -13.24 5.68 12.02
N TRP A 43 -12.13 5.02 12.35
CA TRP A 43 -11.44 4.11 11.45
C TRP A 43 -11.68 2.65 11.84
N THR A 44 -12.09 1.85 10.86
CA THR A 44 -12.28 0.40 11.00
C THR A 44 -11.21 -0.34 10.20
N TYR A 45 -10.46 -1.22 10.86
CA TYR A 45 -9.51 -2.09 10.16
C TYR A 45 -10.27 -3.09 9.29
N GLN A 46 -9.97 -3.12 7.99
CA GLN A 46 -10.67 -3.95 7.02
C GLN A 46 -10.24 -5.42 7.02
N LYS A 47 -9.28 -5.81 7.87
CA LYS A 47 -8.68 -7.17 7.91
C LYS A 47 -8.17 -7.63 6.55
N LYS A 48 -7.69 -6.68 5.76
CA LYS A 48 -7.16 -6.89 4.43
C LYS A 48 -5.83 -6.18 4.31
N ALA A 49 -4.91 -6.85 3.65
CA ALA A 49 -3.63 -6.30 3.30
C ALA A 49 -3.32 -6.56 1.83
N ILE A 50 -2.59 -5.63 1.22
CA ILE A 50 -1.98 -5.86 -0.09
C ILE A 50 -0.58 -6.43 0.17
N TYR A 51 -0.28 -7.52 -0.53
CA TYR A 51 0.99 -8.24 -0.44
C TYR A 51 1.69 -8.27 -1.79
N SER A 52 2.93 -8.74 -1.77
CA SER A 52 3.65 -9.17 -2.97
C SER A 52 4.22 -10.58 -2.76
N SER A 53 4.74 -11.19 -3.82
CA SER A 53 5.40 -12.50 -3.74
C SER A 53 6.74 -12.44 -3.00
N ASP A 54 7.41 -11.28 -2.96
CA ASP A 54 8.64 -11.06 -2.18
C ASP A 54 8.52 -9.81 -1.30
N PRO A 55 7.80 -9.93 -0.17
CA PRO A 55 7.42 -8.77 0.64
C PRO A 55 8.55 -8.23 1.53
N GLY A 56 9.67 -8.95 1.68
CA GLY A 56 10.59 -8.71 2.79
C GLY A 56 9.87 -8.74 4.15
N ASN A 57 10.43 -8.06 5.15
CA ASN A 57 9.95 -8.17 6.54
C ASN A 57 9.01 -7.03 6.98
N TYR A 58 9.03 -5.89 6.27
CA TYR A 58 8.28 -4.69 6.68
C TYR A 58 8.19 -3.69 5.52
N TRP A 59 7.04 -3.05 5.33
CA TRP A 59 6.82 -2.01 4.31
C TRP A 59 6.67 -0.63 4.93
N GLU A 60 7.50 0.31 4.48
CA GLU A 60 7.45 1.72 4.85
C GLU A 60 6.80 2.54 3.74
N LEU A 61 5.99 3.54 4.11
CA LEU A 61 5.50 4.57 3.19
C LEU A 61 4.80 4.00 1.94
N PRO A 62 3.78 3.13 2.08
CA PRO A 62 3.06 2.64 0.92
C PRO A 62 2.31 3.79 0.23
N ASP A 63 2.37 3.81 -1.10
CA ASP A 63 1.66 4.78 -1.94
C ASP A 63 0.98 4.06 -3.10
N LEU A 64 -0.34 4.21 -3.24
CA LEU A 64 -1.15 3.54 -4.26
C LEU A 64 -1.79 4.60 -5.15
N ILE A 65 -1.34 4.68 -6.40
CA ILE A 65 -1.86 5.66 -7.36
C ILE A 65 -2.55 4.98 -8.54
N PRO A 66 -3.61 5.58 -9.08
CA PRO A 66 -4.13 5.23 -10.39
C PRO A 66 -3.21 5.78 -11.50
N PHE A 67 -3.05 5.03 -12.58
CA PHE A 67 -2.46 5.53 -13.83
C PHE A 67 -3.10 4.82 -15.04
N GLY A 68 -3.82 5.58 -15.87
CA GLY A 68 -4.62 5.00 -16.94
C GLY A 68 -5.66 4.01 -16.42
N LYS A 69 -5.61 2.76 -16.89
CA LYS A 69 -6.49 1.65 -16.45
C LYS A 69 -5.87 0.78 -15.35
N LYS A 70 -4.70 1.16 -14.84
CA LYS A 70 -3.90 0.38 -13.90
C LYS A 70 -3.64 1.19 -12.63
N ASN A 71 -3.01 0.55 -11.67
CA ASN A 71 -2.57 1.14 -10.42
C ASN A 71 -1.11 0.79 -10.18
N ALA A 72 -0.36 1.72 -9.58
CA ALA A 72 0.99 1.50 -9.11
C ALA A 72 1.00 1.53 -7.58
N LEU A 73 1.57 0.50 -6.96
CA LEU A 73 1.85 0.44 -5.53
C LEU A 73 3.35 0.59 -5.31
N PHE A 74 3.74 1.62 -4.58
CA PHE A 74 5.10 1.92 -4.19
C PHE A 74 5.32 1.62 -2.71
N VAL A 75 6.55 1.24 -2.35
CA VAL A 75 7.00 1.13 -0.95
C VAL A 75 8.31 1.91 -0.82
N GLY A 76 8.46 2.73 0.22
CA GLY A 76 9.56 3.68 0.34
C GLY A 76 10.93 3.05 0.64
N LYS A 77 10.99 1.98 1.44
CA LYS A 77 12.26 1.30 1.78
C LYS A 77 12.66 0.31 0.70
N GLY A 78 13.87 0.47 0.16
CA GLY A 78 14.36 -0.31 -0.98
C GLY A 78 13.58 -0.05 -2.28
N ASN A 79 12.75 1.00 -2.28
CA ASN A 79 11.97 1.54 -3.39
C ASN A 79 11.33 0.54 -4.38
N PRO A 80 10.77 -0.62 -3.94
CA PRO A 80 10.10 -1.49 -4.86
C PRO A 80 8.74 -0.91 -5.27
N TYR A 81 8.32 -1.24 -6.48
CA TYR A 81 6.97 -0.98 -6.94
C TYR A 81 6.38 -2.13 -7.74
N TRP A 82 5.05 -2.18 -7.74
CA TRP A 82 4.25 -3.11 -8.53
C TRP A 82 3.23 -2.33 -9.35
N ILE A 83 3.03 -2.76 -10.59
CA ILE A 83 1.95 -2.31 -11.46
C ILE A 83 0.90 -3.41 -11.50
N GLY A 84 -0.38 -3.06 -11.41
CA GLY A 84 -1.46 -4.02 -11.43
C GLY A 84 -2.84 -3.40 -11.51
N GLU A 85 -3.86 -4.19 -11.22
CA GLU A 85 -5.25 -3.74 -11.12
C GLU A 85 -5.71 -3.74 -9.67
N TYR A 86 -6.12 -2.57 -9.17
CA TYR A 86 -6.71 -2.46 -7.84
C TYR A 86 -8.21 -2.72 -7.90
N ASN A 87 -8.67 -3.70 -7.13
CA ASN A 87 -10.10 -3.97 -6.95
C ASN A 87 -10.60 -3.22 -5.70
N PRO A 88 -11.41 -2.16 -5.83
CA PRO A 88 -11.85 -1.35 -4.70
C PRO A 88 -12.89 -2.05 -3.81
N THR A 89 -13.55 -3.11 -4.29
CA THR A 89 -14.49 -3.92 -3.48
C THR A 89 -13.73 -4.98 -2.70
N ALA A 90 -12.84 -5.71 -3.38
CA ALA A 90 -12.00 -6.72 -2.76
C ALA A 90 -10.89 -6.11 -1.90
N LEU A 91 -10.52 -4.84 -2.12
CA LEU A 91 -9.41 -4.12 -1.49
C LEU A 91 -8.07 -4.86 -1.70
N THR A 92 -7.86 -5.34 -2.91
CA THR A 92 -6.66 -6.11 -3.32
C THR A 92 -6.05 -5.50 -4.57
N LEU A 93 -4.72 -5.59 -4.69
CA LEU A 93 -4.01 -5.31 -5.93
C LEU A 93 -3.57 -6.64 -6.55
N THR A 94 -3.94 -6.87 -7.81
CA THR A 94 -3.38 -7.97 -8.60
C THR A 94 -2.27 -7.43 -9.47
N SER A 95 -1.02 -7.73 -9.11
CA SER A 95 0.16 -7.28 -9.84
C SER A 95 0.27 -7.97 -11.21
N ASP A 96 0.65 -7.22 -12.24
CA ASP A 96 0.89 -7.73 -13.59
C ASP A 96 2.17 -8.61 -13.65
N LYS A 97 3.09 -8.43 -12.70
CA LYS A 97 4.32 -9.23 -12.53
C LYS A 97 4.48 -9.65 -11.07
N ASP A 98 5.06 -10.83 -10.86
CA ASP A 98 5.38 -11.32 -9.51
C ASP A 98 6.48 -10.48 -8.85
N GLN A 99 7.58 -10.26 -9.57
CA GLN A 99 8.71 -9.49 -9.05
C GLN A 99 8.43 -7.98 -9.06
N SER A 100 8.90 -7.31 -8.01
CA SER A 100 8.92 -5.85 -7.95
C SER A 100 9.91 -5.28 -8.96
N GLN A 101 9.68 -4.02 -9.31
CA GLN A 101 10.62 -3.19 -10.06
C GLN A 101 11.15 -2.08 -9.15
N SER A 102 12.28 -1.48 -9.51
CA SER A 102 12.84 -0.35 -8.77
C SER A 102 12.49 0.98 -9.44
N ILE A 103 12.08 1.97 -8.64
CA ILE A 103 11.86 3.35 -9.12
C ILE A 103 13.19 3.98 -9.53
N ASP A 104 14.24 3.71 -8.77
CA ASP A 104 15.56 4.35 -8.89
C ASP A 104 16.66 3.35 -8.49
N ASN A 105 17.74 3.27 -9.26
CA ASN A 105 18.83 2.31 -9.01
C ASN A 105 19.96 2.86 -8.12
N GLY A 106 19.83 4.09 -7.61
CA GLY A 106 20.73 4.74 -6.69
C GLY A 106 20.27 4.69 -5.23
N ASN A 107 20.80 5.61 -4.40
CA ASN A 107 20.42 5.70 -2.99
C ASN A 107 19.19 6.60 -2.82
N TYR A 108 18.01 6.05 -3.11
CA TYR A 108 16.73 6.75 -3.06
C TYR A 108 15.80 6.17 -2.00
N HIS A 109 15.09 7.03 -1.28
CA HIS A 109 14.18 6.65 -0.19
C HIS A 109 13.08 7.69 -0.01
N SER A 110 11.97 7.30 0.61
CA SER A 110 10.86 8.19 0.98
C SER A 110 10.12 8.85 -0.18
N PHE A 111 9.89 8.09 -1.24
CA PHE A 111 8.99 8.48 -2.32
C PHE A 111 7.56 8.77 -1.82
N SER A 112 6.93 9.78 -2.40
CA SER A 112 5.48 9.94 -2.35
C SER A 112 5.00 10.77 -3.52
N THR A 113 3.75 10.53 -3.90
CA THR A 113 3.04 11.21 -4.97
C THR A 113 1.95 12.13 -4.43
N CYS A 114 1.49 13.03 -5.28
CA CYS A 114 0.28 13.81 -5.10
C CYS A 114 -0.42 13.82 -6.45
N THR A 115 -1.66 13.36 -6.48
CA THR A 115 -2.50 13.23 -7.68
C THR A 115 -3.81 13.95 -7.49
#